data_AF-C6F5V0-F1
#
_entry.id   AF-C6F5V0-F1
#
_cell.length_a   1.000
_cell.length_b   1.000
_cell.length_c   1.000
_cell.angle_alpha   90.00
_cell.angle_beta   90.00
_cell.angle_gamma   90.00
#
_symmetry.space_group_name_H-M   'P 1'
#
loop_
_entity.id
_entity.type
_entity.pdbx_description
1 polymer ?
#
loop_
_entity_poly.entity_id
_entity_poly.type
_entity_poly.pdbx_seq_one_letter_code
_entity_poly.pdbx_strand_id
1 'polypeptide(L)' 'VDIDWEYPNACGLTCDTSGRDAYGGLLSALRSKFGTDALITSAITADGSEGGKIDAVDYAGAAQYLDWYNPMMLDLYGAW' A
#
# COMPACT_ATOMS: atom_id res chain seq x y z
N VAL A 1 13.99 -1.13 1.24
CA VAL A 1 13.08 -1.96 0.41
C VAL A 1 11.88 -1.11 0.08
N ASP A 2 11.46 -1.10 -1.17
CA ASP A 2 10.22 -0.44 -1.57
C ASP A 2 9.21 -1.53 -1.93
N ILE A 3 7.99 -1.40 -1.41
CA ILE A 3 6.91 -2.35 -1.65
C ILE A 3 5.92 -1.74 -2.63
N ASP A 4 5.71 -2.43 -3.74
CA ASP A 4 4.81 -2.02 -4.80
C ASP A 4 3.74 -3.09 -5.02
N TRP A 5 2.81 -3.19 -4.05
CA TRP A 5 1.69 -4.12 -4.13
C TRP A 5 0.50 -3.42 -4.79
N GLU A 6 0.14 -3.87 -5.99
CA GLU A 6 -0.98 -3.35 -6.76
C GLU A 6 -2.14 -4.38 -6.88
N TYR A 7 -3.16 -4.35 -6.02
CA TYR A 7 -3.34 -3.47 -4.87
C TYR A 7 -3.84 -4.29 -3.67
N PRO A 8 -3.41 -3.98 -2.43
CA PRO A 8 -3.88 -4.69 -1.25
C PRO A 8 -5.39 -4.51 -1.06
N ASN A 9 -6.09 -5.63 -0.84
CA ASN A 9 -7.53 -5.72 -0.65
C ASN A 9 -8.37 -5.07 -1.77
N ALA A 10 -7.82 -4.98 -2.99
CA ALA A 10 -8.47 -4.40 -4.15
C ALA A 10 -7.97 -5.07 -5.46
N CYS A 11 -8.47 -4.61 -6.61
CA CYS A 11 -8.05 -5.14 -7.91
C CYS A 11 -7.03 -4.21 -8.62
N GLY A 12 -5.94 -4.81 -9.07
CA GLY A 12 -5.04 -4.30 -10.11
C GLY A 12 -5.22 -5.15 -11.38
N LEU A 13 -4.13 -5.75 -11.87
CA LEU A 13 -4.22 -6.81 -12.89
C LEU A 13 -4.95 -8.05 -12.37
N THR A 14 -4.76 -8.36 -11.08
CA THR A 14 -5.46 -9.41 -10.35
C THR A 14 -6.18 -8.81 -9.15
N CYS A 15 -7.25 -9.46 -8.69
CA CYS A 15 -7.96 -9.07 -7.49
C CYS A 15 -7.35 -9.73 -6.25
N ASP A 16 -7.09 -8.92 -5.23
CA ASP A 16 -6.73 -9.38 -3.89
C ASP A 16 -7.93 -9.26 -2.93
N THR A 17 -8.03 -10.23 -2.01
CA THR A 17 -9.04 -10.25 -0.95
C THR A 17 -8.40 -10.58 0.39
N SER A 18 -7.16 -10.12 0.62
CA SER A 18 -6.40 -10.44 1.83
C SER A 18 -6.94 -9.73 3.08
N GLY A 19 -7.89 -8.79 2.93
CA GLY A 19 -8.52 -8.06 4.02
C GLY A 19 -7.79 -6.76 4.39
N ARG A 20 -8.49 -5.89 5.11
CA ARG A 20 -8.09 -4.51 5.41
C ARG A 20 -6.74 -4.38 6.13
N ASP A 21 -6.36 -5.39 6.92
CA ASP A 21 -5.19 -5.33 7.81
C ASP A 21 -3.95 -6.05 7.24
N ALA A 22 -4.10 -6.81 6.15
CA ALA A 22 -3.01 -7.62 5.60
C ALA A 22 -1.78 -6.80 5.21
N TYR A 23 -2.01 -5.62 4.64
CA TYR A 23 -0.96 -4.69 4.25
C TYR A 23 -0.13 -4.22 5.47
N GLY A 24 -0.79 -3.83 6.56
CA GLY A 24 -0.11 -3.46 7.81
C GLY A 24 0.67 -4.64 8.41
N GLY A 25 0.13 -5.86 8.33
CA GLY A 25 0.81 -7.08 8.75
C GLY A 25 2.12 -7.34 8.00
N LEU A 26 2.10 -7.19 6.67
CA LEU A 26 3.30 -7.28 5.83
C LEU A 26 4.36 -6.24 6.25
N LEU A 27 3.96 -4.97 6.37
CA LEU A 27 4.87 -3.88 6.69
C LEU A 27 5.45 -4.01 8.10
N SER A 28 4.65 -4.44 9.07
CA SER A 28 5.09 -4.75 10.43
C SER A 28 6.16 -5.85 10.45
N ALA A 29 5.96 -6.91 9.66
CA ALA A 29 6.94 -7.99 9.53
C ALA A 29 8.26 -7.50 8.89
N LEU A 30 8.18 -6.67 7.85
CA LEU A 30 9.36 -6.05 7.23
C LEU A 30 10.11 -5.16 8.21
N ARG A 31 9.41 -4.26 8.92
CA ARG A 31 10.04 -3.38 9.92
C ARG A 31 10.69 -4.18 11.05
N SER A 32 10.03 -5.24 11.51
CA SER A 32 10.60 -6.16 12.52
C SER A 32 11.87 -6.87 12.01
N LYS A 33 11.92 -7.21 10.72
CA LYS A 33 13.05 -7.93 10.13
C LYS A 33 14.25 -7.01 9.85
N PHE A 34 14.00 -5.83 9.31
CA PHE A 34 15.04 -4.93 8.82
C PHE A 34 15.45 -3.85 9.83
N GLY A 35 14.65 -3.64 10.88
CA GLY A 35 14.93 -2.64 11.90
C GLY A 35 14.73 -1.20 11.43
N THR A 36 15.15 -0.25 12.25
CA THR A 36 14.96 1.19 12.02
C THR A 36 16.00 1.80 11.08
N ASP A 37 17.16 1.16 10.89
CA ASP A 37 18.25 1.71 10.07
C ASP A 37 18.02 1.49 8.57
N ALA A 38 17.11 0.57 8.22
CA ALA A 38 16.73 0.31 6.85
C ALA A 38 15.57 1.21 6.43
N LEU A 39 15.69 1.79 5.23
CA LEU A 39 14.55 2.42 4.58
C LEU A 39 13.54 1.37 4.12
N ILE A 40 12.29 1.55 4.50
CA ILE A 40 11.12 0.79 4.07
C ILE A 40 10.09 1.78 3.56
N THR A 41 9.81 1.72 2.27
CA THR A 41 8.88 2.62 1.59
C THR A 41 7.83 1.81 0.85
N SER A 42 6.76 2.46 0.40
CA SER A 42 5.81 1.79 -0.47
C SER A 42 5.15 2.73 -1.46
N ALA A 43 5.10 2.28 -2.71
CA ALA A 43 4.23 2.84 -3.74
C ALA A 43 2.78 2.44 -3.46
N ILE A 44 1.89 3.43 -3.46
CA ILE A 44 0.47 3.23 -3.14
C ILE A 44 -0.44 3.85 -4.20
N THR A 45 -1.65 3.32 -4.30
CA THR A 45 -2.71 3.89 -5.15
C THR A 45 -2.99 5.37 -4.84
N ALA A 46 -3.37 6.13 -5.86
CA ALA A 46 -3.90 7.49 -5.73
C ALA A 46 -5.44 7.55 -5.77
N ASP A 47 -6.13 6.41 -5.80
CA ASP A 47 -7.59 6.33 -5.79
C ASP A 47 -8.15 6.66 -4.40
N GLY A 48 -8.46 7.94 -4.20
CA GLY A 48 -9.14 8.48 -3.01
C GLY A 48 -10.63 8.74 -3.22
N SER A 49 -11.28 8.03 -4.16
CA SER A 49 -12.74 8.08 -4.26
C SER A 49 -13.42 7.37 -3.08
N GLU A 50 -14.68 7.70 -2.79
CA GLU A 50 -15.45 7.06 -1.72
C GLU A 50 -15.59 5.55 -2.00
N GLY A 51 -15.11 4.71 -1.08
CA GLY A 51 -15.05 3.26 -1.26
C GLY A 51 -13.96 2.79 -2.24
N GLY A 52 -13.06 3.68 -2.63
CA GLY A 52 -11.93 3.39 -3.52
C GLY A 52 -10.82 2.58 -2.87
N LYS A 53 -9.72 2.39 -3.60
CA LYS A 53 -8.60 1.55 -3.17
C LYS A 53 -7.89 2.05 -1.89
N ILE A 54 -7.92 3.36 -1.62
CA ILE A 54 -7.41 3.90 -0.34
C ILE A 54 -8.28 3.42 0.84
N ASP A 55 -9.60 3.39 0.69
CA ASP A 55 -10.52 3.01 1.77
C ASP A 55 -10.49 1.50 2.08
N ALA A 56 -10.05 0.68 1.12
CA ALA A 56 -9.98 -0.76 1.25
C ALA A 56 -8.95 -1.26 2.28
N VAL A 57 -8.01 -0.41 2.71
CA VAL A 57 -6.85 -0.78 3.53
C VAL A 57 -6.60 0.23 4.66
N ASP A 58 -6.04 -0.23 5.78
CA ASP A 58 -5.61 0.66 6.85
C ASP A 58 -4.25 1.34 6.58
N TYR A 59 -4.19 2.25 5.59
CA TYR A 59 -2.95 2.97 5.29
C TYR A 59 -2.48 3.85 6.47
N ALA A 60 -3.40 4.37 7.28
CA ALA A 60 -3.07 5.16 8.46
C ALA A 60 -2.41 4.29 9.55
N GLY A 61 -2.98 3.13 9.86
CA GLY A 61 -2.41 2.16 10.78
C GLY A 61 -1.06 1.60 10.30
N ALA A 62 -0.91 1.41 8.99
CA ALA A 62 0.31 0.89 8.40
C ALA A 62 1.46 1.91 8.30
N ALA A 63 1.16 3.22 8.27
CA ALA A 63 2.13 4.29 8.06
C ALA A 63 3.29 4.28 9.07
N GLN A 64 3.03 3.85 10.31
CA GLN A 64 4.04 3.79 11.37
C GLN A 64 5.20 2.82 11.07
N TYR A 65 5.02 1.88 10.13
CA TYR A 65 6.04 0.90 9.77
C TYR A 65 6.92 1.35 8.60
N LEU A 66 6.53 2.40 7.89
CA LEU A 66 7.25 2.94 6.74
C LEU A 66 8.01 4.20 7.10
N ASP A 67 9.04 4.49 6.30
CA ASP A 67 9.70 5.79 6.30
C ASP A 67 8.83 6.82 5.56
N TRP A 68 8.24 6.44 4.42
CA TRP A 68 7.23 7.24 3.72
C TRP A 68 6.46 6.40 2.68
N TYR A 69 5.35 6.98 2.20
CA TYR A 69 4.62 6.51 1.04
C TYR A 69 5.01 7.25 -0.22
N ASN A 70 4.90 6.58 -1.37
CA ASN A 70 5.02 7.13 -2.71
C ASN A 70 3.66 7.01 -3.42
N PRO A 71 2.72 7.98 -3.28
CA PRO A 71 1.44 7.92 -3.96
C PRO A 71 1.62 8.01 -5.48
N MET A 72 1.07 7.04 -6.22
CA MET A 72 1.12 6.98 -7.68
C MET A 72 0.08 7.92 -8.29
N MET A 73 0.32 9.23 -8.20
CA MET A 73 -0.54 10.30 -8.75
C MET A 73 -0.39 10.44 -10.27
N LEU A 74 -0.53 9.31 -10.97
CA LEU A 74 -0.39 9.11 -12.39
C LEU A 74 -1.39 8.01 -12.82
N ASP A 75 -1.51 7.75 -14.12
CA ASP A 75 -2.44 6.78 -14.69
C ASP A 75 -3.91 6.94 -14.24
N LEU A 76 -4.31 8.17 -13.90
CA LEU A 76 -5.70 8.51 -13.56
C LEU A 76 -6.65 8.39 -14.76
N TYR A 77 -6.12 8.57 -15.97
CA TYR A 77 -6.84 8.47 -17.24
C TYR A 77 -5.90 7.94 -18.33
N GLY A 78 -6.46 7.23 -19.31
CA GLY A 78 -5.70 6.72 -20.46
C GLY A 78 -6.57 5.97 -21.46
N ALA A 79 -5.94 5.27 -22.39
CA ALA A 79 -6.60 4.64 -23.56
C ALA A 79 -6.96 3.16 -23.35
N TRP A 80 -7.03 2.73 -22.09
CA TRP A 80 -7.53 1.42 -21.67
C TRP A 80 -9.07 1.39 -21.64
#